data_AF-K9CLX2-F1
#
_entry.id   AF-K9CLX2-F1
#
_cell.length_a   1.000
_cell.length_b   1.000
_cell.length_c   1.000
_cell.angle_alpha   90.00
_cell.angle_beta   90.00
_cell.angle_gamma   90.00
#
_symmetry.space_group_name_H-M   'P 1'
#
loop_
_entity.id
_entity.type
_entity.pdbx_description
1 polymer ?
#
loop_
_entity_poly.entity_id
_entity_poly.type
_entity_poly.pdbx_seq_one_letter_code
_entity_poly.pdbx_strand_id
1 'polypeptide(L)'
;MQFLRTAFWVVIAVALAFFCMANYVPVTVRLWGDMVMETKLPVLLIGAFLLGAMPFWIMARATRWRMKRRLESTERALVAATASAAPATPVTPATVTTPILPDATPSPLTPTGQA
;
A
#
# COMPACT_ATOMS: atom_id res chain seq x y z
N MET A 1 10.95 18.25 -12.77
CA MET A 1 11.52 17.54 -11.59
C MET A 1 12.56 16.46 -11.92
N GLN A 2 12.65 15.95 -13.15
CA GLN A 2 13.56 14.86 -13.50
C GLN A 2 15.03 15.28 -13.58
N PHE A 3 15.33 16.52 -14.00
CA PHE A 3 16.70 17.04 -14.06
C PHE A 3 17.35 17.12 -12.67
N LEU A 4 16.68 17.73 -11.69
CA LEU A 4 17.20 17.83 -10.32
C LEU A 4 17.44 16.45 -9.68
N ARG A 5 16.50 15.51 -9.89
CA ARG A 5 16.66 14.12 -9.45
C ARG A 5 17.90 13.48 -10.09
N THR A 6 18.10 13.66 -11.40
CA THR A 6 19.24 13.08 -12.11
C THR A 6 20.55 13.71 -11.67
N ALA A 7 20.62 15.04 -11.59
CA ALA A 7 21.79 15.77 -11.11
C ALA A 7 22.18 15.34 -9.68
N PHE A 8 21.21 15.21 -8.78
CA PHE A 8 21.46 14.71 -7.43
C PHE A 8 22.04 13.29 -7.43
N TRP A 9 21.48 12.37 -8.23
CA TRP A 9 22.02 11.01 -8.37
C TRP A 9 23.41 10.97 -8.99
N VAL A 10 23.71 11.85 -9.95
CA VAL A 10 25.05 11.98 -10.54
C VAL A 10 26.05 12.44 -9.49
N VAL A 11 25.72 13.44 -8.67
CA VAL A 11 26.60 13.90 -7.57
C VAL A 11 26.88 12.76 -6.59
N ILE A 12 25.86 11.99 -6.19
CA ILE A 12 26.03 10.81 -5.34
C ILE A 12 26.95 9.78 -6.01
N ALA A 13 26.73 9.48 -7.29
CA ALA A 13 27.55 8.49 -8.01
C ALA A 13 29.02 8.92 -8.09
N VAL A 14 29.28 10.20 -8.35
CA VAL A 14 30.64 10.75 -8.37
C VAL A 14 31.28 10.69 -6.99
N ALA A 15 30.57 11.10 -5.93
CA ALA A 15 31.06 11.01 -4.56
C ALA A 15 31.36 9.55 -4.14
N LEU A 16 30.49 8.61 -4.52
CA LEU A 16 30.68 7.18 -4.28
C LEU A 16 31.91 6.65 -5.02
N ALA A 17 32.12 7.07 -6.28
CA ALA A 17 33.30 6.69 -7.06
C ALA A 17 34.60 7.19 -6.40
N PHE A 18 34.62 8.45 -5.96
CA PHE A 18 35.76 9.00 -5.22
C PHE A 18 36.01 8.24 -3.92
N PHE A 19 34.95 7.92 -3.16
CA PHE A 19 35.08 7.10 -1.97
C PHE A 19 35.69 5.73 -2.28
N CYS A 20 35.24 5.06 -3.35
CA CYS A 20 35.77 3.76 -3.77
C CYS A 20 37.25 3.84 -4.15
N MET A 21 37.64 4.90 -4.87
CA MET A 21 39.02 5.10 -5.31
C MET A 21 39.94 5.44 -4.13
N ALA A 22 39.50 6.33 -3.23
CA ALA A 22 40.25 6.70 -2.03
C ALA A 22 40.39 5.54 -1.03
N ASN A 23 39.41 4.64 -0.99
CA ASN A 23 39.38 3.50 -0.07
C ASN A 23 39.63 2.17 -0.79
N TYR A 24 40.46 2.16 -1.85
CA TYR A 24 40.78 0.96 -2.62
C TYR A 24 41.79 0.05 -1.90
N VAL A 25 41.51 -0.25 -0.63
CA VAL A 25 42.37 -1.02 0.26
C VAL A 25 41.96 -2.50 0.22
N PRO A 26 42.91 -3.44 0.05
CA PRO A 26 42.64 -4.86 0.21
C PRO A 26 42.26 -5.19 1.65
N VAL A 27 41.17 -5.93 1.83
CA VAL A 27 40.68 -6.41 3.12
C VAL A 27 40.54 -7.92 3.06
N THR A 28 41.13 -8.56 4.06
CA THR A 28 41.18 -10.00 4.20
C THR A 28 39.98 -10.46 5.03
N VAL A 29 39.04 -11.18 4.43
CA VAL A 29 37.85 -11.72 5.10
C VAL A 29 38.04 -13.21 5.33
N ARG A 30 37.88 -13.65 6.58
CA ARG A 30 37.90 -15.07 6.94
C ARG A 30 36.48 -15.60 6.88
N LEU A 31 36.20 -16.52 5.95
CA LEU A 31 34.85 -17.05 5.76
C LEU A 31 34.57 -18.22 6.70
N TRP A 32 35.48 -19.20 6.73
CA TRP A 32 35.36 -20.38 7.59
C TRP A 32 36.71 -21.08 7.72
N GLY A 33 37.13 -21.41 8.95
CA GLY A 33 38.42 -22.08 9.19
C GLY A 33 39.60 -21.31 8.58
N ASP A 34 40.30 -21.97 7.66
CA ASP A 34 41.44 -21.42 6.90
C ASP A 34 41.03 -20.77 5.58
N MET A 35 39.74 -20.69 5.25
CA MET A 35 39.27 -20.05 4.04
C MET A 35 39.29 -18.52 4.19
N VAL A 36 40.19 -17.90 3.43
CA VAL A 36 40.44 -16.47 3.43
C VAL A 36 40.17 -15.91 2.04
N MET A 37 39.30 -14.93 1.96
CA MET A 37 38.99 -14.20 0.72
C MET A 37 39.51 -12.77 0.85
N GLU A 38 40.36 -12.36 -0.08
CA GLU A 38 40.79 -10.98 -0.17
C GLU A 38 39.82 -10.22 -1.09
N THR A 39 39.15 -9.21 -0.53
CA THR A 39 38.24 -8.33 -1.30
C THR A 39 38.52 -6.87 -0.95
N LYS A 40 38.23 -5.96 -1.87
CA LYS A 40 38.42 -4.54 -1.61
C LYS A 40 37.35 -4.01 -0.66
N LEU A 41 37.74 -3.10 0.23
CA LEU A 41 36.84 -2.47 1.21
C LEU A 41 35.52 -1.94 0.58
N PRO A 42 35.54 -1.25 -0.57
CA PRO A 42 34.31 -0.70 -1.14
C PRO A 42 33.34 -1.78 -1.60
N VAL A 43 33.86 -2.92 -2.09
CA VAL A 43 33.05 -4.05 -2.55
C VAL A 43 32.32 -4.69 -1.36
N LEU A 44 33.02 -4.88 -0.24
CA LEU A 44 32.43 -5.41 0.99
C LEU A 44 31.35 -4.47 1.55
N LEU A 45 31.62 -3.16 1.56
CA LEU A 45 30.67 -2.16 2.03
C LEU A 45 29.38 -2.19 1.21
N ILE A 46 29.50 -2.13 -0.12
CA ILE A 46 28.34 -2.14 -1.03
C ILE A 46 27.62 -3.49 -0.93
N GLY A 47 28.37 -4.60 -0.88
CA GLY A 47 27.80 -5.94 -0.74
C GLY A 47 26.99 -6.09 0.54
N ALA A 48 27.57 -5.73 1.69
CA ALA A 48 26.89 -5.78 2.99
C ALA A 48 25.67 -4.85 3.04
N PHE A 49 25.79 -3.63 2.50
CA PHE A 49 24.69 -2.69 2.42
C PHE A 49 23.53 -3.25 1.58
N LEU A 50 23.81 -3.79 0.39
CA LEU A 50 22.79 -4.38 -0.46
C LEU A 50 22.15 -5.62 0.18
N LEU A 51 22.94 -6.45 0.85
CA LEU A 51 22.44 -7.63 1.54
C LEU A 51 21.50 -7.25 2.69
N GLY A 52 21.86 -6.23 3.48
CA GLY A 52 21.01 -5.69 4.54
C GLY A 52 19.78 -4.94 4.02
N ALA A 53 19.88 -4.24 2.88
CA ALA A 53 18.79 -3.51 2.27
C ALA A 53 17.81 -4.39 1.48
N MET A 54 18.24 -5.58 1.03
CA MET A 54 17.43 -6.52 0.24
C MET A 54 16.07 -6.84 0.88
N PRO A 55 15.99 -7.29 2.15
CA PRO A 55 14.69 -7.63 2.77
C PRO A 55 13.75 -6.42 2.84
N PHE A 56 14.27 -5.24 3.19
CA PHE A 56 13.48 -4.01 3.23
C PHE A 56 12.99 -3.58 1.85
N TRP A 57 13.84 -3.71 0.83
CA TRP A 57 13.48 -3.38 -0.54
C TRP A 57 12.38 -4.30 -1.09
N ILE A 58 12.50 -5.61 -0.84
CA ILE A 58 11.47 -6.60 -1.21
C ILE A 58 10.15 -6.27 -0.51
N MET A 59 10.18 -6.00 0.80
CA MET A 59 8.98 -5.64 1.57
C MET A 59 8.30 -4.38 1.03
N ALA A 60 9.08 -3.32 0.77
CA ALA A 60 8.57 -2.08 0.20
C ALA A 60 7.98 -2.30 -1.20
N ARG A 61 8.62 -3.14 -2.02
CA ARG A 61 8.14 -3.49 -3.37
C ARG A 61 6.83 -4.28 -3.32
N ALA A 62 6.74 -5.27 -2.44
CA ALA A 62 5.53 -6.08 -2.26
C ALA A 62 4.35 -5.23 -1.75
N THR A 63 4.60 -4.35 -0.79
CA THR A 63 3.58 -3.43 -0.27
C THR A 63 3.05 -2.51 -1.36
N ARG A 64 3.94 -1.89 -2.15
CA ARG A 64 3.56 -1.07 -3.30
C ARG A 64 2.74 -1.83 -4.33
N TRP A 65 3.13 -3.08 -4.62
CA TRP A 65 2.40 -3.94 -5.57
C TRP A 65 0.99 -4.26 -5.06
N ARG A 66 0.85 -4.59 -3.77
CA ARG A 66 -0.44 -4.87 -3.15
C ARG A 66 -1.36 -3.66 -3.20
N MET A 67 -0.85 -2.46 -2.90
CA MET A 67 -1.65 -1.24 -2.95
C MET A 67 -2.10 -0.91 -4.38
N LYS A 68 -1.21 -1.08 -5.37
CA LYS A 68 -1.58 -0.91 -6.79
C LYS A 68 -2.72 -1.84 -7.19
N ARG A 69 -2.64 -3.13 -6.83
CA ARG A 69 -3.73 -4.09 -7.12
C ARG A 69 -5.06 -3.71 -6.47
N ARG A 70 -5.03 -3.26 -5.22
CA ARG A 70 -6.25 -2.82 -4.52
C ARG A 70 -6.87 -1.62 -5.23
N LEU A 71 -6.06 -0.65 -5.65
CA LEU A 71 -6.50 0.52 -6.39
C LEU A 71 -7.18 0.11 -7.70
N GLU A 72 -6.54 -0.74 -8.50
CA GLU A 72 -7.12 -1.27 -9.75
C GLU A 72 -8.45 -2.02 -9.52
N SER A 73 -8.56 -2.79 -8.41
CA SER A 73 -9.81 -3.48 -8.07
C SER A 73 -10.94 -2.52 -7.68
N THR A 74 -10.62 -1.47 -6.92
CA THR A 74 -11.59 -0.44 -6.52
C THR A 74 -12.04 0.38 -7.73
N GLU A 75 -11.12 0.72 -8.64
CA GLU A 75 -11.46 1.41 -9.89
C GLU A 75 -12.43 0.60 -10.74
N ARG A 76 -12.20 -0.70 -10.90
CA ARG A 76 -13.12 -1.58 -11.65
C ARG A 76 -14.49 -1.70 -10.98
N ALA A 77 -14.53 -1.81 -9.65
CA ALA A 77 -15.79 -1.84 -8.90
C ALA A 77 -16.55 -0.51 -9.04
N LEU A 78 -15.84 0.63 -9.04
CA LEU A 78 -16.44 1.94 -9.26
C LEU A 78 -17.01 2.08 -10.68
N VAL A 79 -16.26 1.64 -11.70
CA VAL A 79 -16.73 1.62 -13.10
C VAL A 79 -17.96 0.73 -13.24
N ALA A 80 -17.98 -0.45 -12.63
CA ALA A 80 -19.13 -1.35 -12.67
C ALA A 80 -20.35 -0.75 -11.93
N ALA A 81 -20.16 -0.14 -10.76
CA ALA A 81 -21.24 0.50 -10.01
C ALA A 81 -21.82 1.72 -10.75
N THR A 82 -20.97 2.52 -11.40
CA THR A 82 -21.39 3.68 -12.19
C THR A 82 -22.02 3.29 -13.53
N ALA A 83 -21.56 2.20 -14.17
CA ALA A 83 -22.19 1.63 -15.36
C ALA A 83 -23.57 1.04 -15.05
N SER A 84 -23.72 0.39 -13.88
CA SER A 84 -25.03 -0.08 -13.37
C SER A 84 -25.94 1.06 -12.92
N ALA A 85 -25.44 2.29 -12.79
CA ALA A 85 -26.20 3.50 -12.45
C ALA A 85 -26.64 4.32 -13.67
N ALA A 86 -26.54 3.78 -14.89
CA ALA A 86 -27.15 4.35 -16.10
C ALA A 86 -28.68 4.50 -15.92
N PRO A 87 -29.31 5.53 -16.53
CA PRO A 87 -30.30 6.37 -15.87
C PRO A 87 -31.49 5.59 -15.34
N ALA A 88 -31.86 5.87 -14.09
CA ALA A 88 -33.22 5.62 -13.66
C ALA A 88 -34.15 6.33 -14.66
N THR A 89 -34.87 5.54 -15.46
CA THR A 89 -36.13 5.98 -16.07
C THR A 89 -36.89 6.77 -15.00
N PRO A 90 -37.41 7.97 -15.31
CA PRO A 90 -38.11 8.76 -14.32
C PRO A 90 -39.23 7.87 -13.77
N VAL A 91 -39.11 7.51 -12.50
CA VAL A 91 -40.20 6.87 -11.81
C VAL A 91 -41.30 7.92 -11.76
N THR A 92 -42.34 7.75 -12.57
CA THR A 92 -43.62 8.41 -12.31
C THR A 92 -43.91 8.19 -10.83
N PRO A 93 -44.27 9.22 -10.05
CA PRO A 93 -44.56 9.03 -8.63
C PRO A 93 -45.68 8.00 -8.52
N ALA A 94 -45.34 6.78 -8.10
CA ALA A 94 -46.32 5.81 -7.69
C ALA A 94 -47.01 6.44 -6.49
N THR A 95 -48.26 6.82 -6.68
CA THR A 95 -49.17 7.27 -5.64
C THR A 95 -48.99 6.37 -4.43
N VAL A 96 -48.58 6.97 -3.31
CA VAL A 96 -48.55 6.30 -2.01
C VAL A 96 -50.00 5.94 -1.70
N THR A 97 -50.42 4.72 -2.03
CA THR A 97 -51.65 4.15 -1.49
C THR A 97 -51.34 3.73 -0.07
N THR A 98 -51.46 4.71 0.84
CA THR A 98 -51.61 4.46 2.28
C THR A 98 -52.68 3.40 2.46
N PRO A 99 -52.40 2.22 3.06
CA PRO A 99 -53.46 1.33 3.46
C PRO A 99 -54.24 2.08 4.55
N ILE A 100 -55.44 2.49 4.21
CA ILE A 100 -56.41 3.04 5.15
C ILE A 100 -56.80 1.84 6.01
N LEU A 101 -56.20 1.73 7.19
CA LEU A 101 -56.66 0.78 8.20
C LEU A 101 -58.02 1.32 8.69
N PRO A 102 -59.14 0.59 8.52
CA PRO A 102 -60.40 1.03 9.08
C PRO A 102 -60.30 1.03 10.61
N ASP A 103 -60.83 2.12 11.15
CA ASP A 103 -60.84 2.53 12.54
C ASP A 103 -61.48 1.50 13.50
N ALA A 104 -61.19 1.71 14.78
CA ALA A 104 -61.87 1.21 15.98
C ALA A 104 -61.54 -0.21 16.49
N THR A 105 -60.71 -0.28 17.54
CA THR A 105 -61.24 -0.23 18.93
C THR A 105 -60.12 -0.05 19.97
N PRO A 106 -60.26 0.88 20.94
CA PRO A 106 -59.32 1.03 22.03
C PRO A 106 -59.50 -0.09 23.06
N SER A 107 -58.49 -0.93 23.28
CA SER A 107 -58.46 -1.82 24.44
C SER A 107 -58.16 -1.02 25.71
N PRO A 108 -58.98 -1.15 26.76
CA PRO A 108 -58.87 -0.33 27.95
C PRO A 108 -57.71 -0.77 28.85
N LEU A 109 -57.02 0.22 29.39
CA LEU A 109 -56.16 0.07 30.56
C LEU A 109 -57.06 -0.14 31.79
N THR A 110 -56.82 -1.21 32.57
CA THR A 110 -57.17 -1.20 34.00
C THR A 110 -56.19 -2.03 34.83
N PRO A 111 -55.85 -1.58 36.05
CA PRO A 111 -54.68 -1.99 36.83
C PRO A 111 -55.04 -2.93 37.99
N THR A 112 -54.08 -3.73 38.48
CA THR A 112 -54.09 -4.36 39.82
C THR A 112 -52.73 -5.04 40.00
N GLY A 113 -51.97 -5.01 41.09
CA GLY A 113 -52.16 -4.58 42.47
C GLY A 113 -51.11 -5.34 43.32
N GLN A 114 -50.53 -4.63 44.28
CA GLN A 114 -49.66 -5.05 45.40
C GLN A 114 -49.46 -6.54 45.70
N ALA A 115 -48.20 -6.88 46.04
CA ALA A 115 -47.82 -7.57 47.29
C ALA A 115 -46.40 -7.15 47.68
#